data_AF-A0A7Y2ZSA8-F1
#
_entry.id   AF-A0A7Y2ZSA8-F1
#
_cell.length_a   1.000
_cell.length_b   1.000
_cell.length_c   1.000
_cell.angle_alpha   90.00
_cell.angle_beta   90.00
_cell.angle_gamma   90.00
#
_symmetry.space_group_name_H-M   'P 1'
#
loop_
_entity.id
_entity.type
_entity.pdbx_description
1 polymer ?
#
loop_
_entity_poly.entity_id
_entity_poly.type
_entity_poly.pdbx_seq_one_letter_code
_entity_poly.pdbx_strand_id
1 'polypeptide(L)'
;DLGNTISNANTHNLNGTLDMQKFYRYIGLVRKNSRTTRQTARRPGLNSRPNTNNNSNNTNNTSSSKKYKAYNTLVDVLTSVKRVQFNYSENNGSFLPGYLQTPGFIGTLKPTIGYTFGSQKDIRYLAARNGWLTVFPEFNQQYTEVHNDNLNYTINIEPFRDLKIDLTGGRAYAENLTENFNTIDSNNDGFSNEYNSLIRNSFGNFNISTALIKTAFNKSDESSSKTFDDFRDNRLTIARRLAQRDGINMTNPVNFEDGDINSYPLGYGKTNQSVLLPAFLSAYTGKDAGKVKLGAFRDVPIPNWTLKYTGLMKMKWFKKHFKRFSVTHGYNSMYTINQFMSNLNYEAKDTDLDYTQQSPNTLDQSGNYKNENLFSNINLMEQFSPLIKLDMEMKSSLKILAEIKKDRMLSLSFDNNLMTEIQGYEYILGLGYRFKDVRIRSKLAGAKQVIKSDLNMKLDVSVRNNKTIIRYLDLENNQVTAGQTLYSLKYSADYAFSKNLTGLFYFDYGFSEYAISTAFPQTTIRSGFTLRYNFGN
;
A
#
# COMPACT_ATOMS: atom_id res chain seq x y z
N ASP A 1 19.02 0.89 -46.58
CA ASP A 1 19.55 1.45 -45.32
C ASP A 1 18.69 0.94 -44.18
N LEU A 2 19.28 0.44 -43.09
CA LEU A 2 18.55 -0.03 -41.91
C LEU A 2 17.94 1.12 -41.10
N GLY A 3 18.41 2.36 -41.35
CA GLY A 3 17.93 3.55 -40.66
C GLY A 3 18.50 3.73 -39.25
N ASN A 4 18.33 4.94 -38.72
CA ASN A 4 18.74 5.32 -37.37
C ASN A 4 17.63 4.99 -36.36
N THR A 5 17.84 5.31 -35.09
CA THR A 5 16.83 5.17 -34.04
C THR A 5 16.49 6.56 -33.49
N ILE A 6 15.22 6.75 -33.13
CA ILE A 6 14.76 7.93 -32.40
C ILE A 6 14.09 7.48 -31.11
N SER A 7 14.26 8.26 -30.05
CA SER A 7 13.60 8.04 -28.79
C SER A 7 13.01 9.33 -28.26
N ASN A 8 11.96 9.17 -27.47
CA ASN A 8 11.34 10.26 -26.75
C ASN A 8 11.05 9.82 -25.32
N ALA A 9 11.12 10.77 -24.39
CA ALA A 9 10.71 10.55 -23.02
C ALA A 9 10.06 11.82 -22.48
N ASN A 10 9.05 11.67 -21.63
CA ASN A 10 8.51 12.78 -20.85
C ASN A 10 8.28 12.36 -19.39
N THR A 11 8.26 13.37 -18.53
CA THR A 11 7.91 13.21 -17.13
C THR A 11 6.98 14.35 -16.75
N HIS A 12 5.72 14.03 -16.43
CA HIS A 12 4.78 14.99 -15.85
C HIS A 12 4.75 14.78 -14.34
N ASN A 13 5.25 15.76 -13.59
CA ASN A 13 5.26 15.72 -12.13
C ASN A 13 4.39 16.84 -11.57
N LEU A 14 3.30 16.47 -10.89
CA LEU A 14 2.42 17.38 -10.18
C LEU A 14 2.50 17.10 -8.68
N ASN A 15 3.17 17.99 -7.95
CA ASN A 15 3.28 17.92 -6.50
C ASN A 15 2.51 19.08 -5.89
N GLY A 16 1.46 18.79 -5.12
CA GLY A 16 0.64 19.79 -4.46
C GLY A 16 0.54 19.57 -2.97
N THR A 17 0.64 20.67 -2.21
CA THR A 17 0.42 20.67 -0.76
C THR A 17 -0.58 21.77 -0.41
N LEU A 18 -1.73 21.37 0.13
CA LEU A 18 -2.78 22.25 0.61
C LEU A 18 -2.68 22.35 2.14
N ASP A 19 -2.28 23.52 2.62
CA ASP A 19 -2.34 23.87 4.04
C ASP A 19 -3.73 24.41 4.38
N MET A 20 -4.60 23.49 4.80
CA MET A 20 -5.99 23.81 5.10
C MET A 20 -6.12 24.78 6.28
N GLN A 21 -5.14 24.85 7.20
CA GLN A 21 -5.18 25.81 8.29
C GLN A 21 -5.11 27.26 7.80
N LYS A 22 -4.32 27.52 6.75
CA LYS A 22 -4.26 28.83 6.11
C LYS A 22 -5.57 29.13 5.37
N PHE A 23 -6.11 28.15 4.65
CA PHE A 23 -7.40 28.27 3.97
C PHE A 23 -8.54 28.61 4.94
N TYR A 24 -8.67 27.88 6.04
CA TYR A 24 -9.69 28.16 7.06
C TYR A 24 -9.55 29.55 7.69
N ARG A 25 -8.33 30.03 7.90
CA ARG A 25 -8.09 31.40 8.39
C ARG A 25 -8.54 32.44 7.36
N TYR A 26 -8.29 32.19 6.08
CA TYR A 26 -8.71 33.07 4.99
C TYR A 26 -10.24 33.20 4.92
N ILE A 27 -10.97 32.08 5.02
CA ILE A 27 -12.45 32.09 5.04
C ILE A 27 -13.06 32.44 6.41
N GLY A 28 -12.26 32.86 7.39
CA GLY A 28 -12.75 33.31 8.70
C GLY A 28 -13.15 32.21 9.70
N LEU A 29 -12.91 30.93 9.39
CA LEU A 29 -13.13 29.79 10.29
C LEU A 29 -11.99 29.67 11.31
N VAL A 30 -11.87 30.68 12.18
CA VAL A 30 -10.87 30.73 13.23
C VAL A 30 -11.53 30.59 14.60
N ARG A 31 -10.84 29.90 15.51
CA ARG A 31 -11.24 29.85 16.91
C ARG A 31 -11.33 31.26 17.48
N LYS A 32 -12.42 31.53 18.19
CA LYS A 32 -12.58 32.76 18.96
C LYS A 32 -11.97 32.50 20.35
N ASN A 33 -10.88 33.21 20.65
CA ASN A 33 -10.33 33.26 22.00
C ASN A 33 -10.83 34.54 22.68
N SER A 34 -11.30 34.44 23.92
CA SER A 34 -11.40 35.60 24.81
C SER A 34 -9.99 35.99 25.26
N ARG A 35 -9.19 36.59 24.36
CA ARG A 35 -8.02 37.34 24.81
C ARG A 35 -8.52 38.72 25.20
N THR A 36 -8.69 38.93 26.49
CA THR A 36 -8.52 40.25 27.10
C THR A 36 -7.13 40.73 26.72
N THR A 37 -7.07 41.58 25.70
CA THR A 37 -5.90 42.37 25.37
C THR A 37 -5.66 43.31 26.56
N ARG A 38 -4.93 42.87 27.58
CA ARG A 38 -4.26 43.81 28.49
C ARG A 38 -3.13 44.42 27.69
N GLN A 39 -3.45 45.52 26.99
CA GLN A 39 -2.45 46.50 26.59
C GLN A 39 -1.87 47.07 27.89
N THR A 40 -0.80 46.47 28.39
CA THR A 40 0.06 47.14 29.37
C THR A 40 0.99 48.05 28.59
N ALA A 41 0.57 49.31 28.44
CA ALA A 41 1.49 50.39 28.10
C ALA A 41 2.55 50.46 29.21
N ARG A 42 3.73 49.91 28.94
CA ARG A 42 4.90 50.06 29.81
C ARG A 42 5.47 51.46 29.61
N ARG A 43 5.27 52.35 30.59
CA ARG A 43 6.22 53.44 30.88
C ARG A 43 7.39 52.85 31.66
N PRO A 44 8.65 53.21 31.37
CA PRO A 44 9.79 52.80 32.17
C PRO A 44 9.88 53.69 33.42
N GLY A 45 9.82 53.08 34.60
CA GLY A 45 9.97 53.74 35.89
C GLY A 45 10.75 52.86 36.85
N LEU A 46 11.83 53.43 37.39
CA LEU A 46 12.87 52.84 38.22
C LEU A 46 12.40 52.41 39.61
N ASN A 47 13.04 51.37 40.17
CA ASN A 47 13.21 51.01 41.59
C ASN A 47 11.98 50.83 42.51
N SER A 48 11.75 49.59 42.99
CA SER A 48 11.83 49.24 44.43
C SER A 48 11.51 47.77 44.74
N ARG A 49 12.06 47.33 45.88
CA ARG A 49 12.18 45.99 46.51
C ARG A 49 10.91 45.11 46.60
N PRO A 50 11.08 43.79 46.87
CA PRO A 50 9.99 42.83 46.93
C PRO A 50 9.32 42.81 48.32
N ASN A 51 7.99 42.82 48.38
CA ASN A 51 7.30 42.31 49.55
C ASN A 51 5.91 41.72 49.25
N THR A 52 5.72 40.54 49.85
CA THR A 52 4.51 39.84 50.34
C THR A 52 3.12 39.99 49.70
N ASN A 53 2.50 38.80 49.60
CA ASN A 53 1.09 38.47 49.81
C ASN A 53 0.03 39.44 49.29
N ASN A 54 -0.66 39.00 48.24
CA ASN A 54 -2.09 39.24 48.12
C ASN A 54 -2.82 37.98 47.66
N ASN A 55 -3.50 37.36 48.63
CA ASN A 55 -4.71 36.60 48.40
C ASN A 55 -5.72 37.53 47.71
N SER A 56 -6.03 37.24 46.45
CA SER A 56 -7.21 37.79 45.79
C SER A 56 -8.02 36.63 45.25
N ASN A 57 -9.13 36.38 45.94
CA ASN A 57 -10.23 35.53 45.52
C ASN A 57 -10.55 35.76 44.04
N ASN A 58 -10.39 34.71 43.24
CA ASN A 58 -10.83 34.72 41.85
C ASN A 58 -12.26 34.16 41.81
N THR A 59 -13.20 35.06 42.04
CA THR A 59 -14.64 34.83 41.89
C THR A 59 -14.97 34.53 40.43
N ASN A 60 -15.47 33.32 40.23
CA ASN A 60 -16.35 32.82 39.17
C ASN A 60 -16.69 33.79 38.02
N ASN A 61 -16.01 33.62 36.89
CA ASN A 61 -16.51 34.03 35.56
C ASN A 61 -16.66 32.80 34.66
N THR A 62 -17.66 31.95 34.95
CA THR A 62 -17.90 30.67 34.27
C THR A 62 -18.99 30.73 33.19
N SER A 63 -19.66 31.87 32.99
CA SER A 63 -20.79 31.99 32.05
C SER A 63 -20.36 32.22 30.58
N SER A 64 -19.34 33.05 30.34
CA SER A 64 -18.84 33.37 28.99
C SER A 64 -18.09 32.20 28.33
N SER A 65 -17.46 31.33 29.14
CA SER A 65 -16.63 30.18 28.72
C SER A 65 -17.38 29.09 27.92
N LYS A 66 -18.67 28.84 28.23
CA LYS A 66 -19.43 27.74 27.61
C LYS A 66 -19.84 28.01 26.16
N LYS A 67 -20.26 29.24 25.81
CA LYS A 67 -20.66 29.60 24.44
C LYS A 67 -19.48 29.54 23.46
N TYR A 68 -18.29 30.02 23.87
CA TYR A 68 -17.08 29.90 23.06
C TYR A 68 -16.57 28.47 22.93
N LYS A 69 -16.84 27.60 23.93
CA LYS A 69 -16.44 26.19 23.87
C LYS A 69 -17.19 25.43 22.77
N ALA A 70 -18.51 25.58 22.67
CA ALA A 70 -19.32 24.93 21.63
C ALA A 70 -18.94 25.43 20.22
N TYR A 71 -18.80 26.75 20.05
CA TYR A 71 -18.32 27.32 18.79
C TYR A 71 -16.93 26.79 18.40
N ASN A 72 -15.98 26.77 19.34
CA ASN A 72 -14.63 26.29 19.06
C ASN A 72 -14.58 24.79 18.74
N THR A 73 -15.45 23.97 19.34
CA THR A 73 -15.58 22.55 18.98
C THR A 73 -16.15 22.36 17.58
N LEU A 74 -17.17 23.14 17.20
CA LEU A 74 -17.73 23.11 15.85
C LEU A 74 -16.70 23.55 14.80
N VAL A 75 -15.96 24.63 15.08
CA VAL A 75 -14.83 25.07 14.24
C VAL A 75 -13.75 23.99 14.16
N ASP A 76 -13.42 23.29 15.25
CA ASP A 76 -12.42 22.22 15.23
C ASP A 76 -12.82 21.04 14.33
N VAL A 77 -14.10 20.65 14.36
CA VAL A 77 -14.64 19.58 13.50
C VAL A 77 -14.64 20.02 12.03
N LEU A 78 -15.12 21.24 11.75
CA LEU A 78 -15.13 21.79 10.38
C LEU A 78 -13.72 22.02 9.83
N THR A 79 -12.76 22.32 10.71
CA THR A 79 -11.35 22.51 10.35
C THR A 79 -10.50 21.28 10.62
N SER A 80 -11.10 20.09 10.69
CA SER A 80 -10.44 18.85 11.09
C SER A 80 -9.30 18.47 10.14
N VAL A 81 -9.51 18.55 8.83
CA VAL A 81 -8.45 18.32 7.83
C VAL A 81 -7.41 19.43 7.93
N LYS A 82 -6.19 19.11 8.32
CA LYS A 82 -5.11 20.10 8.53
C LYS A 82 -4.23 20.28 7.30
N ARG A 83 -3.95 19.20 6.59
CA ARG A 83 -3.07 19.20 5.42
C ARG A 83 -3.48 18.11 4.45
N VAL A 84 -3.46 18.43 3.16
CA VAL A 84 -3.59 17.47 2.06
C VAL A 84 -2.35 17.58 1.19
N GLN A 85 -1.69 16.46 0.92
CA GLN A 85 -0.56 16.36 0.01
C GLN A 85 -0.94 15.37 -1.08
N PHE A 86 -0.66 15.72 -2.33
CA PHE A 86 -0.83 14.83 -3.47
C PHE A 86 0.39 14.95 -4.38
N ASN A 87 0.87 13.81 -4.85
CA ASN A 87 1.98 13.69 -5.76
C ASN A 87 1.52 12.77 -6.90
N TYR A 88 1.50 13.30 -8.12
CA TYR A 88 1.26 12.55 -9.34
C TYR A 88 2.50 12.64 -10.22
N SER A 89 2.96 11.49 -10.70
CA SER A 89 4.11 11.36 -11.59
C SER A 89 3.71 10.43 -12.72
N GLU A 90 3.79 10.93 -13.95
CA GLU A 90 3.58 10.17 -15.17
C GLU A 90 4.91 10.17 -15.95
N ASN A 91 5.50 9.01 -16.16
CA ASN A 91 6.72 8.87 -16.95
C ASN A 91 6.40 8.07 -18.20
N ASN A 92 6.63 8.69 -19.34
CA ASN A 92 6.45 8.04 -20.62
C ASN A 92 7.74 7.96 -21.41
N GLY A 93 7.84 6.97 -22.27
CA GLY A 93 8.90 6.88 -23.26
C GLY A 93 8.44 6.14 -24.50
N SER A 94 9.05 6.48 -25.63
CA SER A 94 8.88 5.74 -26.89
C SER A 94 10.23 5.60 -27.58
N PHE A 95 10.39 4.50 -28.32
CA PHE A 95 11.59 4.20 -29.09
C PHE A 95 11.16 3.67 -30.45
N LEU A 96 11.50 4.41 -31.51
CA LEU A 96 11.21 4.03 -32.89
C LEU A 96 12.52 3.80 -33.64
N PRO A 97 12.86 2.55 -33.96
CA PRO A 97 14.00 2.25 -34.81
C PRO A 97 13.65 2.37 -36.29
N GLY A 98 14.65 2.35 -37.17
CA GLY A 98 14.46 2.36 -38.62
C GLY A 98 14.16 3.73 -39.23
N TYR A 99 14.46 4.81 -38.50
CA TYR A 99 14.19 6.19 -38.90
C TYR A 99 15.27 6.76 -39.83
N LEU A 100 14.90 7.16 -41.04
CA LEU A 100 15.83 7.55 -42.11
C LEU A 100 16.28 9.01 -42.05
N GLN A 101 15.53 9.89 -41.37
CA GLN A 101 15.87 11.31 -41.33
C GLN A 101 17.03 11.58 -40.36
N THR A 102 17.93 12.47 -40.75
CA THR A 102 19.03 12.94 -39.91
C THR A 102 18.72 14.32 -39.33
N PRO A 103 19.15 14.61 -38.09
CA PRO A 103 19.00 15.94 -37.53
C PRO A 103 19.92 16.94 -38.23
N GLY A 104 19.47 18.20 -38.32
CA GLY A 104 20.32 19.31 -38.79
C GLY A 104 21.24 19.83 -37.70
N PHE A 105 22.03 20.88 -38.01
CA PHE A 105 23.04 21.44 -37.10
C PHE A 105 22.50 21.87 -35.73
N ILE A 106 21.28 22.43 -35.67
CA ILE A 106 20.64 22.93 -34.43
C ILE A 106 19.67 21.90 -33.84
N GLY A 107 19.42 20.77 -34.53
CA GLY A 107 18.46 19.74 -34.13
C GLY A 107 17.42 19.44 -35.22
N THR A 108 16.28 18.87 -34.82
CA THR A 108 15.19 18.46 -35.72
C THR A 108 13.81 18.73 -35.11
N LEU A 109 12.85 19.14 -35.95
CA LEU A 109 11.42 19.21 -35.62
C LEU A 109 10.61 18.05 -36.23
N LYS A 110 11.30 17.09 -36.86
CA LYS A 110 10.73 15.83 -37.37
C LYS A 110 10.99 14.71 -36.33
N PRO A 111 10.04 13.78 -36.10
CA PRO A 111 8.81 13.57 -36.87
C PRO A 111 7.73 14.64 -36.63
N THR A 112 7.64 15.16 -35.42
CA THR A 112 6.78 16.32 -35.10
C THR A 112 7.45 17.19 -34.05
N ILE A 113 7.08 18.47 -34.01
CA ILE A 113 7.48 19.40 -32.94
C ILE A 113 7.12 18.80 -31.58
N GLY A 114 5.92 18.26 -31.45
CA GLY A 114 5.48 17.60 -30.22
C GLY A 114 6.42 16.47 -29.81
N TYR A 115 6.75 15.56 -30.73
CA TYR A 115 7.65 14.43 -30.43
C TYR A 115 9.05 14.90 -30.04
N THR A 116 9.62 15.90 -30.73
CA THR A 116 10.89 16.51 -30.32
C THR A 116 10.85 17.03 -28.88
N PHE A 117 9.70 17.55 -28.43
CA PHE A 117 9.51 18.12 -27.10
C PHE A 117 8.84 17.19 -26.06
N GLY A 118 8.69 15.88 -26.32
CA GLY A 118 8.16 14.95 -25.29
C GLY A 118 6.73 14.44 -25.51
N SER A 119 6.08 14.75 -26.63
CA SER A 119 4.73 14.25 -26.92
C SER A 119 4.76 12.76 -27.26
N GLN A 120 3.97 11.98 -26.54
CA GLN A 120 3.80 10.53 -26.75
C GLN A 120 2.68 10.19 -27.73
N LYS A 121 2.35 11.14 -28.63
CA LYS A 121 1.37 10.85 -29.68
C LYS A 121 2.02 9.86 -30.65
N ASP A 122 1.28 8.86 -31.09
CA ASP A 122 1.78 7.87 -32.03
C ASP A 122 2.28 8.54 -33.32
N ILE A 123 3.59 8.43 -33.57
CA ILE A 123 4.26 8.98 -34.75
C ILE A 123 4.60 7.92 -35.79
N ARG A 124 4.32 6.63 -35.56
CA ARG A 124 4.76 5.53 -36.42
C ARG A 124 4.11 5.58 -37.80
N TYR A 125 2.78 5.67 -37.80
CA TYR A 125 2.00 5.82 -39.03
C TYR A 125 2.33 7.10 -39.78
N LEU A 126 2.61 8.20 -39.06
CA LEU A 126 3.03 9.47 -39.67
C LEU A 126 4.41 9.34 -40.31
N ALA A 127 5.37 8.72 -39.60
CA ALA A 127 6.73 8.53 -40.09
C ALA A 127 6.75 7.62 -41.33
N ALA A 128 5.96 6.55 -41.34
CA ALA A 128 5.81 5.69 -42.51
C ALA A 128 5.19 6.43 -43.70
N ARG A 129 4.08 7.17 -43.50
CA ARG A 129 3.43 7.92 -44.59
C ARG A 129 4.29 8.99 -45.24
N ASN A 130 5.25 9.54 -44.50
CA ASN A 130 6.18 10.55 -44.99
C ASN A 130 7.47 9.96 -45.57
N GLY A 131 7.59 8.63 -45.70
CA GLY A 131 8.80 7.99 -46.21
C GLY A 131 10.00 8.05 -45.26
N TRP A 132 9.75 8.22 -43.95
CA TRP A 132 10.83 8.39 -42.96
C TRP A 132 11.25 7.09 -42.30
N LEU A 133 10.62 5.97 -42.63
CA LEU A 133 10.99 4.66 -42.10
C LEU A 133 11.59 3.77 -43.19
N THR A 134 12.52 2.91 -42.77
CA THR A 134 13.15 1.93 -43.65
C THR A 134 12.14 0.93 -44.20
N VAL A 135 12.29 0.63 -45.48
CA VAL A 135 11.53 -0.39 -46.23
C VAL A 135 12.27 -1.74 -46.27
N PHE A 136 13.31 -1.90 -45.44
CA PHE A 136 14.10 -3.13 -45.39
C PHE A 136 13.22 -4.32 -44.97
N PRO A 137 13.06 -5.36 -45.83
CA PRO A 137 12.10 -6.44 -45.55
C PRO A 137 12.42 -7.27 -44.30
N GLU A 138 13.70 -7.42 -43.96
CA GLU A 138 14.17 -8.23 -42.82
C GLU A 138 14.44 -7.37 -41.57
N PHE A 139 13.74 -6.24 -41.43
CA PHE A 139 13.91 -5.35 -40.29
C PHE A 139 13.42 -6.02 -38.99
N ASN A 140 14.32 -6.14 -38.00
CA ASN A 140 14.09 -6.93 -36.80
C ASN A 140 14.10 -6.12 -35.49
N GLN A 141 14.28 -4.79 -35.54
CA GLN A 141 14.23 -3.96 -34.35
C GLN A 141 12.78 -3.59 -34.02
N GLN A 142 12.44 -3.64 -32.73
CA GLN A 142 11.09 -3.42 -32.25
C GLN A 142 10.86 -1.97 -31.88
N TYR A 143 9.64 -1.50 -32.17
CA TYR A 143 9.11 -0.30 -31.55
C TYR A 143 8.80 -0.60 -30.08
N THR A 144 9.10 0.35 -29.18
CA THR A 144 8.72 0.20 -27.76
C THR A 144 8.09 1.46 -27.20
N GLU A 145 7.14 1.29 -26.28
CA GLU A 145 6.57 2.35 -25.44
C GLU A 145 6.64 1.94 -23.98
N VAL A 146 6.88 2.92 -23.11
CA VAL A 146 6.85 2.77 -21.66
C VAL A 146 5.87 3.81 -21.13
N HIS A 147 4.94 3.39 -20.28
CA HIS A 147 3.99 4.27 -19.60
C HIS A 147 3.95 3.91 -18.11
N ASN A 148 4.32 4.84 -17.24
CA ASN A 148 4.30 4.66 -15.79
C ASN A 148 3.50 5.78 -15.14
N ASP A 149 2.40 5.43 -14.51
CA ASP A 149 1.56 6.29 -13.68
C ASP A 149 1.81 6.00 -12.21
N ASN A 150 2.09 7.03 -11.41
CA ASN A 150 2.19 6.92 -9.97
C ASN A 150 1.47 8.08 -9.27
N LEU A 151 0.39 7.75 -8.58
CA LEU A 151 -0.40 8.67 -7.76
C LEU A 151 -0.22 8.31 -6.29
N ASN A 152 0.12 9.28 -5.45
CA ASN A 152 0.18 9.14 -4.01
C ASN A 152 -0.48 10.33 -3.33
N TYR A 153 -1.26 10.09 -2.28
CA TYR A 153 -1.84 11.16 -1.48
C TYR A 153 -1.70 10.87 0.02
N THR A 154 -1.58 11.96 0.79
CA THR A 154 -1.57 11.95 2.25
C THR A 154 -2.50 13.03 2.77
N ILE A 155 -3.44 12.69 3.65
CA ILE A 155 -4.37 13.62 4.29
C ILE A 155 -4.20 13.51 5.81
N ASN A 156 -3.80 14.61 6.45
CA ASN A 156 -3.69 14.69 7.89
C ASN A 156 -4.96 15.33 8.46
N ILE A 157 -5.65 14.59 9.34
CA ILE A 157 -6.91 15.00 9.97
C ILE A 157 -6.72 15.01 11.49
N GLU A 158 -7.10 16.12 12.12
CA GLU A 158 -7.12 16.28 13.57
C GLU A 158 -8.47 16.88 13.98
N PRO A 159 -9.52 16.03 14.13
CA PRO A 159 -10.87 16.48 14.49
C PRO A 159 -10.93 17.18 15.85
N PHE A 160 -10.06 16.77 16.76
CA PHE A 160 -9.83 17.41 18.04
C PHE A 160 -8.39 17.17 18.49
N ARG A 161 -7.89 18.02 19.39
CA ARG A 161 -6.45 18.15 19.75
C ARG A 161 -5.72 16.87 20.17
N ASP A 162 -6.44 15.83 20.57
CA ASP A 162 -5.84 14.60 21.07
C ASP A 162 -5.97 13.43 20.11
N LEU A 163 -6.63 13.60 18.96
CA LEU A 163 -6.84 12.58 17.93
C LEU A 163 -6.21 13.03 16.63
N LYS A 164 -5.23 12.25 16.17
CA LYS A 164 -4.60 12.41 14.86
C LYS A 164 -4.96 11.21 13.99
N ILE A 165 -5.38 11.48 12.77
CA ILE A 165 -5.68 10.50 11.73
C ILE A 165 -4.88 10.88 10.50
N ASP A 166 -3.99 10.00 10.08
CA ASP A 166 -3.26 10.15 8.84
C ASP A 166 -3.84 9.15 7.84
N LEU A 167 -4.43 9.66 6.77
CA LEU A 167 -4.91 8.85 5.65
C LEU A 167 -3.86 8.86 4.54
N THR A 168 -3.54 7.71 3.99
CA THR A 168 -2.57 7.57 2.89
C THR A 168 -3.13 6.63 1.84
N GLY A 169 -2.93 6.91 0.57
CA GLY A 169 -3.30 5.98 -0.49
C GLY A 169 -2.53 6.25 -1.76
N GLY A 170 -2.56 5.29 -2.67
CA GLY A 170 -1.84 5.43 -3.92
C GLY A 170 -2.22 4.40 -4.97
N ARG A 171 -1.85 4.71 -6.21
CA ARG A 171 -2.04 3.88 -7.40
C ARG A 171 -0.76 3.96 -8.22
N ALA A 172 -0.19 2.82 -8.56
CA ALA A 172 0.90 2.69 -9.51
C ALA A 172 0.45 1.78 -10.66
N TYR A 173 0.69 2.20 -11.89
CA TYR A 173 0.47 1.42 -13.10
C TYR A 173 1.70 1.57 -13.98
N ALA A 174 2.24 0.44 -14.45
CA ALA A 174 3.37 0.42 -15.34
C ALA A 174 3.05 -0.50 -16.51
N GLU A 175 3.25 -0.03 -17.72
CA GLU A 175 3.03 -0.77 -18.96
C GLU A 175 4.23 -0.57 -19.89
N ASN A 176 4.72 -1.67 -20.46
CA ASN A 176 5.70 -1.68 -21.53
C ASN A 176 5.07 -2.36 -22.72
N LEU A 177 5.02 -1.65 -23.84
CA LEU A 177 4.55 -2.15 -25.11
C LEU A 177 5.75 -2.38 -26.00
N THR A 178 5.80 -3.52 -26.66
CA THR A 178 6.75 -3.82 -27.72
C THR A 178 6.02 -4.26 -28.96
N GLU A 179 6.49 -3.83 -30.13
CA GLU A 179 5.83 -4.13 -31.39
C GLU A 179 6.85 -4.39 -32.50
N ASN A 180 6.71 -5.54 -33.15
CA ASN A 180 7.35 -5.81 -34.43
C ASN A 180 6.56 -5.10 -35.53
N PHE A 181 7.26 -4.54 -36.51
CA PHE A 181 6.62 -3.89 -37.64
C PHE A 181 7.49 -3.99 -38.89
N ASN A 182 6.85 -3.81 -40.04
CA ASN A 182 7.53 -3.47 -41.27
C ASN A 182 6.82 -2.28 -41.94
N THR A 183 7.40 -1.78 -43.02
CA THR A 183 6.76 -0.74 -43.83
C THR A 183 6.60 -1.20 -45.26
N ILE A 184 5.53 -0.71 -45.89
CA ILE A 184 5.19 -1.07 -47.27
C ILE A 184 5.54 0.12 -48.16
N ASP A 185 6.31 -0.18 -49.19
CA ASP A 185 6.57 0.68 -50.34
C ASP A 185 5.63 0.26 -51.48
N SER A 186 4.59 1.03 -51.70
CA SER A 186 3.53 0.75 -52.68
C SER A 186 3.85 1.28 -54.07
N ASN A 187 4.69 2.31 -54.18
CA ASN A 187 5.09 2.94 -55.44
C ASN A 187 6.51 2.55 -55.89
N ASN A 188 7.19 1.71 -55.12
CA ASN A 188 8.52 1.15 -55.37
C ASN A 188 9.59 2.25 -55.57
N ASP A 189 9.46 3.36 -54.83
CA ASP A 189 10.37 4.51 -54.88
C ASP A 189 11.51 4.45 -53.83
N GLY A 190 11.52 3.39 -53.02
CA GLY A 190 12.48 3.16 -51.94
C GLY A 190 12.13 3.83 -50.62
N PHE A 191 10.95 4.46 -50.52
CA PHE A 191 10.45 5.11 -49.32
C PHE A 191 9.19 4.41 -48.80
N SER A 192 9.01 4.46 -47.48
CA SER A 192 7.79 3.94 -46.86
C SER A 192 6.56 4.75 -47.26
N ASN A 193 5.41 4.09 -47.41
CA ASN A 193 4.11 4.74 -47.55
C ASN A 193 3.14 4.33 -46.44
N GLU A 194 3.24 3.09 -45.95
CA GLU A 194 2.35 2.55 -44.93
C GLU A 194 3.13 1.85 -43.82
N TYR A 195 2.65 2.03 -42.58
CA TYR A 195 3.14 1.30 -41.42
C TYR A 195 2.29 0.06 -41.25
N ASN A 196 2.93 -1.11 -41.22
CA ASN A 196 2.25 -2.36 -40.99
C ASN A 196 2.67 -2.95 -39.64
N SER A 197 1.71 -2.90 -38.71
CA SER A 197 1.83 -3.49 -37.38
C SER A 197 1.82 -5.01 -37.49
N LEU A 198 2.81 -5.68 -36.90
CA LEU A 198 2.87 -7.14 -36.88
C LEU A 198 2.42 -7.64 -35.50
N ILE A 199 3.37 -8.08 -34.69
CA ILE A 199 3.09 -8.62 -33.36
C ILE A 199 3.30 -7.53 -32.33
N ARG A 200 2.22 -7.15 -31.66
CA ARG A 200 2.22 -6.23 -30.51
C ARG A 200 2.08 -7.03 -29.22
N ASN A 201 2.96 -6.77 -28.27
CA ASN A 201 2.94 -7.35 -26.93
C ASN A 201 2.99 -6.23 -25.89
N SER A 202 2.02 -6.18 -25.00
CA SER A 202 2.05 -5.29 -23.83
C SER A 202 2.23 -6.12 -22.57
N PHE A 203 3.06 -5.67 -21.64
CA PHE A 203 3.18 -6.27 -20.32
C PHE A 203 3.48 -5.22 -19.26
N GLY A 204 3.05 -5.49 -18.03
CA GLY A 204 3.11 -4.47 -17.00
C GLY A 204 2.77 -4.98 -15.62
N ASN A 205 2.73 -4.06 -14.66
CA ASN A 205 2.28 -4.32 -13.30
C ASN A 205 1.32 -3.23 -12.83
N PHE A 206 0.53 -3.57 -11.81
CA PHE A 206 -0.45 -2.66 -11.25
C PHE A 206 -0.49 -2.81 -9.74
N ASN A 207 -0.61 -1.70 -9.04
CA ASN A 207 -0.67 -1.67 -7.60
C ASN A 207 -1.61 -0.56 -7.14
N ILE A 208 -2.59 -0.86 -6.29
CA ILE A 208 -3.50 0.15 -5.76
C ILE A 208 -3.86 -0.10 -4.30
N SER A 209 -3.94 0.98 -3.51
CA SER A 209 -4.43 0.88 -2.14
C SER A 209 -5.92 0.53 -2.14
N THR A 210 -6.28 -0.46 -1.32
CA THR A 210 -7.64 -1.01 -1.26
C THR A 210 -8.07 -1.17 0.20
N ALA A 211 -9.26 -1.74 0.45
CA ALA A 211 -9.71 -2.10 1.78
C ALA A 211 -10.34 -3.49 1.79
N LEU A 212 -9.83 -4.33 2.67
CA LEU A 212 -10.24 -5.72 2.92
C LEU A 212 -10.81 -5.91 4.34
N ILE A 213 -10.93 -4.82 5.11
CA ILE A 213 -11.22 -4.83 6.55
C ILE A 213 -12.51 -5.57 6.91
N LYS A 214 -13.49 -5.60 6.00
CA LYS A 214 -14.77 -6.29 6.22
C LYS A 214 -14.61 -7.77 6.47
N THR A 215 -13.60 -8.40 5.87
CA THR A 215 -13.35 -9.84 5.98
C THR A 215 -12.15 -10.17 6.85
N ALA A 216 -11.45 -9.14 7.36
CA ALA A 216 -10.21 -9.30 8.12
C ALA A 216 -10.34 -10.21 9.33
N PHE A 217 -11.49 -10.20 10.02
CA PHE A 217 -11.73 -10.93 11.26
C PHE A 217 -12.58 -12.20 11.08
N ASN A 218 -12.88 -12.59 9.84
CA ASN A 218 -13.53 -13.88 9.59
C ASN A 218 -12.59 -15.03 10.00
N LYS A 219 -13.19 -16.12 10.48
CA LYS A 219 -12.44 -17.32 10.82
C LYS A 219 -11.89 -17.94 9.53
N SER A 220 -10.58 -18.18 9.50
CA SER A 220 -9.86 -18.85 8.42
C SER A 220 -8.79 -19.71 9.09
N ASP A 221 -9.01 -21.02 9.09
CA ASP A 221 -8.17 -22.05 9.69
C ASP A 221 -7.76 -23.10 8.64
N GLU A 222 -6.96 -24.09 9.04
CA GLU A 222 -6.44 -25.13 8.15
C GLU A 222 -7.55 -25.91 7.46
N SER A 223 -8.71 -26.05 8.09
CA SER A 223 -9.84 -26.81 7.56
C SER A 223 -10.83 -25.95 6.78
N SER A 224 -11.10 -24.72 7.19
CA SER A 224 -12.22 -23.93 6.65
C SER A 224 -11.91 -22.44 6.52
N SER A 225 -12.59 -21.76 5.60
CA SER A 225 -12.54 -20.30 5.52
C SER A 225 -13.80 -19.79 4.84
N LYS A 226 -14.65 -19.09 5.60
CA LYS A 226 -15.90 -18.52 5.08
C LYS A 226 -15.66 -17.64 3.85
N THR A 227 -14.59 -16.84 3.87
CA THR A 227 -14.26 -15.93 2.76
C THR A 227 -13.80 -16.67 1.52
N PHE A 228 -13.20 -17.86 1.70
CA PHE A 228 -12.83 -18.72 0.60
C PHE A 228 -14.03 -19.43 0.01
N ASP A 229 -14.98 -19.86 0.84
CA ASP A 229 -16.25 -20.43 0.39
C ASP A 229 -17.08 -19.38 -0.37
N ASP A 230 -17.18 -18.16 0.17
CA ASP A 230 -17.78 -17.02 -0.53
C ASP A 230 -17.10 -16.77 -1.88
N PHE A 231 -15.77 -16.94 -1.97
CA PHE A 231 -15.05 -16.85 -3.25
C PHE A 231 -15.48 -17.96 -4.22
N ARG A 232 -15.51 -19.23 -3.78
CA ARG A 232 -15.95 -20.37 -4.60
C ARG A 232 -17.35 -20.16 -5.15
N ASP A 233 -18.28 -19.68 -4.32
CA ASP A 233 -19.69 -19.45 -4.67
C ASP A 233 -19.89 -18.25 -5.60
N ASN A 234 -19.13 -17.17 -5.37
CA ASN A 234 -19.20 -15.95 -6.18
C ASN A 234 -18.83 -16.20 -7.65
N ARG A 235 -18.04 -17.24 -7.96
CA ARG A 235 -17.65 -17.59 -9.34
C ARG A 235 -18.86 -17.76 -10.25
N LEU A 236 -19.87 -18.51 -9.81
CA LEU A 236 -21.09 -18.74 -10.59
C LEU A 236 -21.84 -17.42 -10.83
N THR A 237 -22.00 -16.60 -9.79
CA THR A 237 -22.67 -15.30 -9.90
C THR A 237 -21.98 -14.39 -10.91
N ILE A 238 -20.64 -14.33 -10.88
CA ILE A 238 -19.85 -13.53 -11.80
C ILE A 238 -19.92 -14.07 -13.23
N ALA A 239 -19.80 -15.38 -13.43
CA ALA A 239 -19.87 -16.00 -14.75
C ALA A 239 -21.17 -15.64 -15.46
N ARG A 240 -22.29 -15.70 -14.73
CA ARG A 240 -23.60 -15.28 -15.24
C ARG A 240 -23.64 -13.79 -15.59
N ARG A 241 -23.01 -12.92 -14.79
CA ARG A 241 -22.93 -11.49 -15.10
C ARG A 241 -22.12 -11.19 -16.36
N LEU A 242 -21.03 -11.90 -16.57
CA LEU A 242 -20.22 -11.78 -17.80
C LEU A 242 -21.01 -12.24 -19.01
N ALA A 243 -21.68 -13.38 -18.90
CA ALA A 243 -22.54 -13.90 -19.96
C ALA A 243 -23.71 -12.96 -20.27
N GLN A 244 -24.37 -12.38 -19.26
CA GLN A 244 -25.43 -11.37 -19.43
C GLN A 244 -24.93 -10.09 -20.09
N ARG A 245 -23.75 -9.59 -19.68
CA ARG A 245 -23.12 -8.41 -20.27
C ARG A 245 -22.92 -8.60 -21.78
N ASP A 246 -22.64 -9.83 -22.19
CA ASP A 246 -22.34 -10.16 -23.57
C ASP A 246 -23.56 -10.70 -24.34
N GLY A 247 -24.77 -10.47 -23.84
CA GLY A 247 -26.02 -10.77 -24.55
C GLY A 247 -26.43 -12.23 -24.58
N ILE A 248 -25.76 -13.12 -23.83
CA ILE A 248 -26.13 -14.55 -23.78
C ILE A 248 -27.51 -14.71 -23.14
N ASN A 249 -28.40 -15.44 -23.81
CA ASN A 249 -29.74 -15.67 -23.29
C ASN A 249 -29.71 -16.60 -22.07
N MET A 250 -30.06 -16.06 -20.91
CA MET A 250 -30.04 -16.75 -19.62
C MET A 250 -31.16 -17.76 -19.42
N THR A 251 -32.18 -17.78 -20.27
CA THR A 251 -33.32 -18.71 -20.15
C THR A 251 -33.17 -19.96 -21.02
N ASN A 252 -32.20 -19.97 -21.94
CA ASN A 252 -31.96 -21.11 -22.82
C ASN A 252 -30.95 -22.07 -22.17
N PRO A 253 -31.35 -23.30 -21.79
CA PRO A 253 -30.44 -24.25 -21.14
C PRO A 253 -29.23 -24.63 -22.01
N VAL A 254 -29.32 -24.54 -23.33
CA VAL A 254 -28.21 -24.85 -24.26
C VAL A 254 -26.99 -23.93 -24.07
N ASN A 255 -27.18 -22.75 -23.46
CA ASN A 255 -26.09 -21.81 -23.17
C ASN A 255 -25.31 -22.13 -21.90
N PHE A 256 -25.61 -23.24 -21.23
CA PHE A 256 -25.04 -23.62 -19.93
C PHE A 256 -24.43 -25.01 -19.98
N GLU A 257 -23.44 -25.25 -19.11
CA GLU A 257 -22.83 -26.57 -18.93
C GLU A 257 -23.92 -27.62 -18.62
N ASP A 258 -23.80 -28.79 -19.25
CA ASP A 258 -24.73 -29.92 -19.12
C ASP A 258 -26.21 -29.63 -19.44
N GLY A 259 -26.51 -28.48 -20.05
CA GLY A 259 -27.88 -28.07 -20.30
C GLY A 259 -28.65 -27.68 -19.04
N ASP A 260 -27.96 -27.35 -17.93
CA ASP A 260 -28.59 -26.89 -16.68
C ASP A 260 -28.49 -25.38 -16.56
N ILE A 261 -29.64 -24.69 -16.54
CA ILE A 261 -29.71 -23.24 -16.37
C ILE A 261 -29.06 -22.75 -15.07
N ASN A 262 -28.83 -23.61 -14.07
CA ASN A 262 -28.18 -23.25 -12.81
C ASN A 262 -26.66 -23.42 -12.84
N SER A 263 -26.09 -24.03 -13.88
CA SER A 263 -24.66 -24.26 -14.02
C SER A 263 -23.94 -23.03 -14.60
N TYR A 264 -22.64 -23.18 -14.92
CA TYR A 264 -21.84 -22.12 -15.53
C TYR A 264 -22.27 -21.90 -17.00
N PRO A 265 -22.39 -20.63 -17.45
CA PRO A 265 -22.59 -20.35 -18.87
C PRO A 265 -21.39 -20.80 -19.71
N LEU A 266 -21.65 -21.33 -20.90
CA LEU A 266 -20.62 -21.70 -21.87
C LEU A 266 -19.75 -20.48 -22.24
N GLY A 267 -18.43 -20.69 -22.34
CA GLY A 267 -17.44 -19.62 -22.52
C GLY A 267 -17.00 -18.93 -21.22
N TYR A 268 -17.72 -19.14 -20.11
CA TYR A 268 -17.44 -18.56 -18.79
C TYR A 268 -17.41 -19.61 -17.69
N GLY A 269 -16.54 -20.59 -17.84
CA GLY A 269 -16.32 -21.67 -16.87
C GLY A 269 -15.70 -21.19 -15.56
N LYS A 270 -15.77 -22.08 -14.56
CA LYS A 270 -15.34 -21.83 -13.17
C LYS A 270 -13.85 -21.48 -12.98
N THR A 271 -13.00 -21.81 -13.96
CA THR A 271 -11.55 -21.54 -13.95
C THR A 271 -11.15 -20.36 -14.84
N ASN A 272 -12.10 -19.74 -15.56
CA ASN A 272 -11.79 -18.62 -16.42
C ASN A 272 -11.28 -17.44 -15.57
N GLN A 273 -10.14 -16.85 -15.95
CA GLN A 273 -9.55 -15.69 -15.30
C GLN A 273 -10.54 -14.52 -15.15
N SER A 274 -11.36 -14.23 -16.18
CA SER A 274 -12.38 -13.18 -16.12
C SER A 274 -13.45 -13.43 -15.06
N VAL A 275 -13.69 -14.69 -14.70
CA VAL A 275 -14.62 -15.11 -13.64
C VAL A 275 -13.93 -15.08 -12.27
N LEU A 276 -12.77 -15.73 -12.18
CA LEU A 276 -12.02 -15.89 -10.94
C LEU A 276 -11.60 -14.55 -10.32
N LEU A 277 -11.11 -13.62 -11.13
CA LEU A 277 -10.59 -12.34 -10.65
C LEU A 277 -11.65 -11.51 -9.89
N PRO A 278 -12.78 -11.10 -10.49
CA PRO A 278 -13.78 -10.33 -9.77
C PRO A 278 -14.48 -11.13 -8.66
N ALA A 279 -14.59 -12.46 -8.75
CA ALA A 279 -15.10 -13.30 -7.66
C ALA A 279 -14.16 -13.29 -6.43
N PHE A 280 -12.85 -13.35 -6.67
CA PHE A 280 -11.82 -13.24 -5.64
C PHE A 280 -11.87 -11.86 -4.97
N LEU A 281 -11.92 -10.79 -5.79
CA LEU A 281 -12.00 -9.44 -5.28
C LEU A 281 -13.32 -9.19 -4.52
N SER A 282 -14.47 -9.71 -4.96
CA SER A 282 -15.74 -9.52 -4.26
C SER A 282 -15.73 -10.18 -2.88
N ALA A 283 -15.28 -11.44 -2.82
CA ALA A 283 -15.20 -12.20 -1.58
C ALA A 283 -14.31 -11.50 -0.55
N TYR A 284 -13.06 -11.19 -0.91
CA TYR A 284 -12.11 -10.65 0.06
C TYR A 284 -12.30 -9.16 0.39
N THR A 285 -12.86 -8.37 -0.52
CA THR A 285 -13.26 -6.98 -0.19
C THR A 285 -14.59 -6.91 0.56
N GLY A 286 -15.31 -8.02 0.71
CA GLY A 286 -16.65 -8.07 1.31
C GLY A 286 -17.65 -7.21 0.52
N LYS A 287 -17.57 -7.27 -0.81
CA LYS A 287 -18.50 -6.62 -1.74
C LYS A 287 -19.41 -7.67 -2.37
N ASP A 288 -20.62 -7.25 -2.67
CA ASP A 288 -21.60 -8.07 -3.38
C ASP A 288 -21.08 -8.44 -4.80
N ALA A 289 -21.02 -9.74 -5.10
CA ALA A 289 -20.63 -10.25 -6.41
C ALA A 289 -21.58 -9.80 -7.52
N GLY A 290 -22.84 -9.46 -7.20
CA GLY A 290 -23.81 -8.86 -8.10
C GLY A 290 -23.41 -7.45 -8.60
N LYS A 291 -22.57 -6.73 -7.85
CA LYS A 291 -22.30 -5.29 -8.07
C LYS A 291 -20.82 -4.94 -8.23
N VAL A 292 -19.92 -5.89 -8.02
CA VAL A 292 -18.47 -5.65 -8.18
C VAL A 292 -18.13 -5.30 -9.63
N LYS A 293 -17.13 -4.42 -9.82
CA LYS A 293 -16.54 -4.14 -11.14
C LYS A 293 -15.81 -5.39 -11.66
N LEU A 294 -16.10 -5.78 -12.90
CA LEU A 294 -15.57 -7.02 -13.52
C LEU A 294 -14.12 -6.91 -14.00
N GLY A 295 -13.67 -5.71 -14.39
CA GLY A 295 -12.29 -5.49 -14.84
C GLY A 295 -11.26 -5.61 -13.72
N ALA A 296 -9.99 -5.81 -14.09
CA ALA A 296 -8.87 -5.91 -13.15
C ALA A 296 -8.48 -4.55 -12.55
N PHE A 297 -8.26 -3.57 -13.41
CA PHE A 297 -7.75 -2.27 -13.00
C PHE A 297 -8.80 -1.46 -12.25
N ARG A 298 -8.33 -0.70 -11.25
CA ARG A 298 -9.16 0.17 -10.41
C ARG A 298 -8.65 1.60 -10.53
N ASP A 299 -9.57 2.55 -10.55
CA ASP A 299 -9.25 3.97 -10.79
C ASP A 299 -9.00 4.73 -9.50
N VAL A 300 -9.78 4.41 -8.45
CA VAL A 300 -9.81 5.17 -7.20
C VAL A 300 -9.13 4.40 -6.08
N PRO A 301 -7.96 4.86 -5.58
CA PRO A 301 -7.29 4.27 -4.42
C PRO A 301 -8.04 4.56 -3.12
N ILE A 302 -8.36 3.49 -2.37
CA ILE A 302 -9.01 3.59 -1.05
C ILE A 302 -7.94 3.93 -0.01
N PRO A 303 -8.18 4.88 0.92
CA PRO A 303 -7.18 5.28 1.90
C PRO A 303 -6.93 4.20 2.95
N ASN A 304 -5.66 3.96 3.20
CA ASN A 304 -5.14 3.39 4.43
C ASN A 304 -5.15 4.44 5.54
N TRP A 305 -5.17 4.04 6.81
CA TRP A 305 -5.22 5.01 7.91
C TRP A 305 -4.30 4.64 9.06
N THR A 306 -3.77 5.67 9.72
CA THR A 306 -3.11 5.58 11.02
C THR A 306 -3.78 6.53 12.00
N LEU A 307 -4.28 5.98 13.10
CA LEU A 307 -4.95 6.67 14.18
C LEU A 307 -4.03 6.74 15.39
N LYS A 308 -3.92 7.92 16.01
CA LYS A 308 -3.27 8.10 17.31
C LYS A 308 -4.12 8.94 18.24
N TYR A 309 -4.47 8.38 19.40
CA TYR A 309 -5.26 9.04 20.43
C TYR A 309 -4.46 9.21 21.73
N THR A 310 -4.48 10.42 22.30
CA THR A 310 -3.75 10.80 23.53
C THR A 310 -4.65 11.41 24.61
N GLY A 311 -5.97 11.49 24.36
CA GLY A 311 -6.89 12.28 25.20
C GLY A 311 -7.14 11.69 26.58
N LEU A 312 -6.80 10.42 26.82
CA LEU A 312 -6.91 9.78 28.13
C LEU A 312 -6.12 10.51 29.22
N MET A 313 -5.02 11.18 28.86
CA MET A 313 -4.23 12.01 29.79
C MET A 313 -5.00 13.20 30.39
N LYS A 314 -6.16 13.57 29.85
CA LYS A 314 -7.03 14.62 30.41
C LYS A 314 -7.81 14.14 31.64
N MET A 315 -7.98 12.83 31.81
CA MET A 315 -8.67 12.26 32.97
C MET A 315 -7.78 12.31 34.21
N LYS A 316 -8.34 12.68 35.38
CA LYS A 316 -7.59 12.84 36.64
C LYS A 316 -6.81 11.58 37.02
N TRP A 317 -7.42 10.40 36.85
CA TRP A 317 -6.79 9.12 37.15
C TRP A 317 -5.54 8.88 36.30
N PHE A 318 -5.61 9.08 34.98
CA PHE A 318 -4.47 8.91 34.09
C PHE A 318 -3.36 9.92 34.39
N LYS A 319 -3.70 11.20 34.57
CA LYS A 319 -2.73 12.26 34.92
C LYS A 319 -2.02 12.01 36.25
N LYS A 320 -2.64 11.29 37.20
CA LYS A 320 -2.03 10.92 38.48
C LYS A 320 -0.92 9.88 38.29
N HIS A 321 -1.17 8.83 37.50
CA HIS A 321 -0.30 7.66 37.39
C HIS A 321 0.69 7.72 36.21
N PHE A 322 0.31 8.37 35.11
CA PHE A 322 1.08 8.40 33.87
C PHE A 322 1.68 9.78 33.59
N LYS A 323 2.84 9.80 32.94
CA LYS A 323 3.44 10.96 32.24
C LYS A 323 2.96 11.03 30.79
N ARG A 324 2.86 9.87 30.14
CA ARG A 324 2.39 9.73 28.76
C ARG A 324 1.47 8.51 28.67
N PHE A 325 0.40 8.64 27.89
CA PHE A 325 -0.46 7.53 27.50
C PHE A 325 -0.96 7.79 26.09
N SER A 326 -0.79 6.83 25.19
CA SER A 326 -1.32 6.92 23.84
C SER A 326 -1.77 5.56 23.32
N VAL A 327 -2.87 5.57 22.57
CA VAL A 327 -3.40 4.44 21.82
C VAL A 327 -3.16 4.72 20.34
N THR A 328 -2.55 3.78 19.63
CA THR A 328 -2.30 3.86 18.20
C THR A 328 -2.90 2.66 17.48
N HIS A 329 -3.46 2.88 16.30
CA HIS A 329 -3.98 1.85 15.40
C HIS A 329 -3.57 2.22 13.97
N GLY A 330 -3.13 1.25 13.18
CA GLY A 330 -2.73 1.43 11.79
C GLY A 330 -3.32 0.32 10.93
N TYR A 331 -3.83 0.68 9.77
CA TYR A 331 -4.39 -0.23 8.78
C TYR A 331 -3.82 0.09 7.41
N ASN A 332 -3.26 -0.92 6.74
CA ASN A 332 -2.76 -0.85 5.38
C ASN A 332 -3.31 -2.03 4.57
N SER A 333 -3.83 -1.77 3.38
CA SER A 333 -4.17 -2.81 2.43
C SER A 333 -3.86 -2.40 0.99
N MET A 334 -3.41 -3.39 0.22
CA MET A 334 -2.94 -3.22 -1.15
C MET A 334 -3.46 -4.33 -2.05
N TYR A 335 -3.82 -3.97 -3.28
CA TYR A 335 -4.14 -4.88 -4.38
C TYR A 335 -3.08 -4.74 -5.45
N THR A 336 -2.36 -5.84 -5.70
CA THR A 336 -1.25 -5.88 -6.65
C THR A 336 -1.53 -6.93 -7.73
N ILE A 337 -1.32 -6.56 -8.98
CA ILE A 337 -1.16 -7.48 -10.11
C ILE A 337 0.34 -7.49 -10.40
N ASN A 338 1.00 -8.61 -10.12
CA ASN A 338 2.46 -8.70 -10.26
C ASN A 338 2.90 -8.53 -11.72
N GLN A 339 2.17 -9.19 -12.61
CA GLN A 339 2.38 -9.10 -14.04
C GLN A 339 1.05 -9.30 -14.76
N PHE A 340 0.76 -8.40 -15.69
CA PHE A 340 -0.22 -8.61 -16.75
C PHE A 340 0.50 -8.61 -18.10
N MET A 341 -0.04 -9.32 -19.08
CA MET A 341 0.42 -9.27 -20.47
C MET A 341 -0.74 -9.40 -21.46
N SER A 342 -0.60 -8.84 -22.65
CA SER A 342 -1.55 -9.07 -23.74
C SER A 342 -1.50 -10.52 -24.20
N ASN A 343 -2.66 -11.11 -24.44
CA ASN A 343 -2.77 -12.46 -24.98
C ASN A 343 -2.58 -12.45 -26.50
N LEU A 344 -1.44 -12.93 -26.99
CA LEU A 344 -1.14 -12.96 -28.43
C LEU A 344 -2.07 -13.90 -29.22
N ASN A 345 -2.72 -14.86 -28.55
CA ASN A 345 -3.67 -15.78 -29.16
C ASN A 345 -5.11 -15.31 -29.04
N TYR A 346 -5.35 -14.08 -28.56
CA TYR A 346 -6.69 -13.53 -28.38
C TYR A 346 -7.32 -13.26 -29.73
N GLU A 347 -8.46 -13.92 -29.97
CA GLU A 347 -9.39 -13.58 -31.03
C GLU A 347 -10.70 -13.16 -30.36
N ALA A 348 -11.19 -11.97 -30.72
CA ALA A 348 -12.45 -11.48 -30.21
C ALA A 348 -13.58 -12.41 -30.65
N LYS A 349 -14.46 -12.76 -29.72
CA LYS A 349 -15.69 -13.49 -30.05
C LYS A 349 -16.61 -12.64 -30.90
N ASP A 350 -17.38 -13.29 -31.76
CA ASP A 350 -18.43 -12.64 -32.51
C ASP A 350 -19.68 -12.50 -31.63
N THR A 351 -20.18 -11.29 -31.43
CA THR A 351 -21.36 -11.07 -30.58
C THR A 351 -22.67 -11.51 -31.25
N ASP A 352 -22.67 -11.74 -32.56
CA ASP A 352 -23.87 -12.11 -33.31
C ASP A 352 -24.02 -13.63 -33.45
N LEU A 353 -23.02 -14.41 -33.05
CA LEU A 353 -23.00 -15.88 -33.12
C LEU A 353 -23.21 -16.54 -31.75
N ASP A 354 -24.01 -17.62 -31.75
CA ASP A 354 -24.14 -18.49 -30.58
C ASP A 354 -22.80 -19.18 -30.26
N TYR A 355 -22.61 -19.59 -28.99
CA TYR A 355 -21.36 -20.22 -28.51
C TYR A 355 -20.89 -21.39 -29.39
N THR A 356 -21.82 -22.24 -29.85
CA THR A 356 -21.51 -23.43 -30.67
C THR A 356 -21.06 -23.10 -32.10
N GLN A 357 -21.30 -21.87 -32.55
CA GLN A 357 -20.91 -21.38 -33.88
C GLN A 357 -19.66 -20.49 -33.84
N GLN A 358 -19.12 -20.22 -32.65
CA GLN A 358 -17.89 -19.45 -32.50
C GLN A 358 -16.71 -20.19 -33.15
N SER A 359 -15.76 -19.43 -33.70
CA SER A 359 -14.51 -20.00 -34.19
C SER A 359 -13.79 -20.73 -33.05
N PRO A 360 -13.26 -21.95 -33.27
CA PRO A 360 -12.48 -22.67 -32.28
C PRO A 360 -11.30 -21.86 -31.73
N ASN A 361 -10.78 -20.90 -32.50
CA ASN A 361 -9.68 -20.04 -32.07
C ASN A 361 -10.10 -18.98 -31.04
N THR A 362 -11.39 -18.69 -30.87
CA THR A 362 -11.87 -17.76 -29.83
C THR A 362 -11.89 -18.40 -28.43
N LEU A 363 -11.86 -19.73 -28.40
CA LEU A 363 -11.97 -20.54 -27.19
C LEU A 363 -10.60 -21.06 -26.75
N ASP A 364 -10.41 -21.20 -25.44
CA ASP A 364 -9.27 -21.90 -24.87
C ASP A 364 -9.52 -23.42 -24.79
N GLN A 365 -8.51 -24.18 -24.33
CA GLN A 365 -8.58 -25.63 -24.19
C GLN A 365 -9.67 -26.10 -23.20
N SER A 366 -10.16 -25.22 -22.33
CA SER A 366 -11.22 -25.49 -21.36
C SER A 366 -12.60 -25.02 -21.85
N GLY A 367 -12.72 -24.55 -23.10
CA GLY A 367 -13.97 -24.04 -23.66
C GLY A 367 -14.35 -22.65 -23.18
N ASN A 368 -13.40 -21.87 -22.65
CA ASN A 368 -13.66 -20.49 -22.24
C ASN A 368 -13.30 -19.49 -23.34
N TYR A 369 -13.98 -18.34 -23.39
CA TYR A 369 -13.51 -17.22 -24.19
C TYR A 369 -12.14 -16.76 -23.71
N LYS A 370 -11.19 -16.65 -24.64
CA LYS A 370 -9.84 -16.16 -24.34
C LYS A 370 -9.90 -14.75 -23.76
N ASN A 371 -9.13 -14.53 -22.70
CA ASN A 371 -9.00 -13.21 -22.09
C ASN A 371 -8.04 -12.35 -22.93
N GLU A 372 -8.36 -11.06 -23.11
CA GLU A 372 -7.50 -10.10 -23.83
C GLU A 372 -6.16 -9.89 -23.12
N ASN A 373 -6.19 -9.78 -21.79
CA ASN A 373 -5.02 -9.68 -20.94
C ASN A 373 -4.91 -10.93 -20.07
N LEU A 374 -3.73 -11.53 -19.98
CA LEU A 374 -3.39 -12.60 -19.07
C LEU A 374 -2.77 -12.01 -17.80
N PHE A 375 -3.19 -12.50 -16.65
CA PHE A 375 -2.66 -12.14 -15.33
C PHE A 375 -1.97 -13.37 -14.75
N SER A 376 -0.72 -13.25 -14.29
CA SER A 376 -0.03 -14.39 -13.67
C SER A 376 -0.45 -14.58 -12.21
N ASN A 377 -0.17 -13.57 -11.37
CA ASN A 377 -0.45 -13.61 -9.94
C ASN A 377 -1.11 -12.32 -9.46
N ILE A 378 -2.16 -12.48 -8.66
CA ILE A 378 -2.87 -11.39 -8.00
C ILE A 378 -2.71 -11.50 -6.49
N ASN A 379 -2.21 -10.43 -5.90
CA ASN A 379 -1.94 -10.33 -4.48
C ASN A 379 -2.87 -9.32 -3.80
N LEU A 380 -3.49 -9.75 -2.72
CA LEU A 380 -4.19 -8.90 -1.77
C LEU A 380 -3.43 -8.94 -0.45
N MET A 381 -2.82 -7.82 -0.07
CA MET A 381 -2.14 -7.66 1.20
C MET A 381 -3.00 -6.84 2.15
N GLU A 382 -3.07 -7.25 3.40
CA GLU A 382 -3.69 -6.51 4.48
C GLU A 382 -2.83 -6.62 5.74
N GLN A 383 -2.58 -5.48 6.39
CA GLN A 383 -1.78 -5.41 7.59
C GLN A 383 -2.36 -4.38 8.56
N PHE A 384 -2.60 -4.85 9.78
CA PHE A 384 -2.81 -4.04 10.96
C PHE A 384 -1.49 -3.87 11.70
N SER A 385 -0.78 -2.79 11.39
CA SER A 385 0.54 -2.48 11.96
C SER A 385 0.53 -1.08 12.57
N PRO A 386 0.14 -0.94 13.85
CA PRO A 386 -0.37 -1.97 14.76
C PRO A 386 -1.91 -2.11 14.71
N LEU A 387 -2.46 -3.29 15.00
CA LEU A 387 -3.90 -3.45 15.28
C LEU A 387 -4.30 -2.62 16.49
N ILE A 388 -3.57 -2.77 17.59
CA ILE A 388 -3.66 -1.89 18.76
C ILE A 388 -2.26 -1.75 19.33
N LYS A 389 -1.83 -0.52 19.61
CA LYS A 389 -0.61 -0.22 20.35
C LYS A 389 -0.91 0.71 21.50
N LEU A 390 -0.61 0.25 22.71
CA LEU A 390 -0.65 1.01 23.94
C LEU A 390 0.78 1.41 24.31
N ASP A 391 1.07 2.70 24.25
CA ASP A 391 2.35 3.27 24.69
C ASP A 391 2.09 4.13 25.92
N MET A 392 2.62 3.70 27.06
CA MET A 392 2.45 4.37 28.34
C MET A 392 3.78 4.52 29.08
N GLU A 393 3.97 5.70 29.66
CA GLU A 393 5.08 6.01 30.56
C GLU A 393 4.50 6.45 31.90
N MET A 394 4.85 5.74 32.97
CA MET A 394 4.41 6.01 34.33
C MET A 394 5.30 7.06 35.00
N LYS A 395 4.78 7.70 36.07
CA LYS A 395 5.60 8.64 36.86
C LYS A 395 6.77 7.97 37.58
N SER A 396 6.67 6.68 37.87
CA SER A 396 7.74 5.82 38.38
C SER A 396 8.88 5.61 37.37
N SER A 397 8.79 6.12 36.15
CA SER A 397 9.74 5.87 35.05
C SER A 397 9.66 4.46 34.45
N LEU A 398 8.62 3.69 34.80
CA LEU A 398 8.25 2.47 34.09
C LEU A 398 7.60 2.84 32.74
N LYS A 399 8.08 2.24 31.67
CA LYS A 399 7.55 2.34 30.30
C LYS A 399 6.97 0.99 29.93
N ILE A 400 5.76 0.99 29.40
CA ILE A 400 5.07 -0.22 28.92
C ILE A 400 4.62 0.05 27.49
N LEU A 401 4.97 -0.86 26.59
CA LEU A 401 4.53 -0.90 25.20
C LEU A 401 3.85 -2.24 24.99
N ALA A 402 2.55 -2.23 24.78
CA ALA A 402 1.82 -3.43 24.37
C ALA A 402 1.33 -3.22 22.94
N GLU A 403 1.65 -4.14 22.04
CA GLU A 403 1.33 -4.02 20.62
C GLU A 403 0.82 -5.36 20.09
N ILE A 404 -0.28 -5.31 19.34
CA ILE A 404 -0.85 -6.44 18.61
C ILE A 404 -0.73 -6.08 17.13
N LYS A 405 -0.16 -6.98 16.33
CA LYS A 405 -0.18 -6.89 14.87
C LYS A 405 -0.90 -8.09 14.28
N LYS A 406 -1.50 -7.85 13.12
CA LYS A 406 -2.18 -8.86 12.34
C LYS A 406 -1.92 -8.58 10.88
N ASP A 407 -1.51 -9.56 10.10
CA ASP A 407 -1.36 -9.44 8.66
C ASP A 407 -1.91 -10.66 7.95
N ARG A 408 -2.34 -10.45 6.70
CA ARG A 408 -2.61 -11.52 5.76
C ARG A 408 -2.18 -11.11 4.36
N MET A 409 -1.75 -12.10 3.59
CA MET A 409 -1.43 -11.97 2.19
C MET A 409 -2.13 -13.10 1.44
N LEU A 410 -2.92 -12.76 0.44
CA LEU A 410 -3.66 -13.71 -0.39
C LEU A 410 -3.10 -13.61 -1.80
N SER A 411 -2.54 -14.69 -2.30
CA SER A 411 -1.97 -14.80 -3.64
C SER A 411 -2.79 -15.79 -4.45
N LEU A 412 -3.51 -15.31 -5.47
CA LEU A 412 -4.20 -16.15 -6.45
C LEU A 412 -3.34 -16.26 -7.70
N SER A 413 -3.00 -17.49 -8.09
CA SER A 413 -2.34 -17.79 -9.36
C SER A 413 -3.38 -18.31 -10.35
N PHE A 414 -3.43 -17.73 -11.55
CA PHE A 414 -4.32 -18.19 -12.62
C PHE A 414 -3.72 -19.32 -13.46
N ASP A 415 -2.41 -19.53 -13.36
CA ASP A 415 -1.71 -20.59 -14.08
C ASP A 415 -2.10 -21.98 -13.55
N ASN A 416 -2.30 -22.10 -12.23
CA ASN A 416 -2.67 -23.35 -11.56
C ASN A 416 -4.01 -23.27 -10.80
N ASN A 417 -4.68 -22.12 -10.83
CA ASN A 417 -5.96 -21.88 -10.13
C ASN A 417 -5.90 -22.20 -8.62
N LEU A 418 -4.76 -21.92 -7.99
CA LEU A 418 -4.55 -22.10 -6.55
C LEU A 418 -4.50 -20.76 -5.83
N MET A 419 -5.05 -20.75 -4.62
CA MET A 419 -4.96 -19.63 -3.72
C MET A 419 -4.02 -19.96 -2.56
N THR A 420 -2.98 -19.14 -2.37
CA THR A 420 -2.10 -19.20 -1.22
C THR A 420 -2.47 -18.10 -0.25
N GLU A 421 -2.73 -18.45 1.01
CA GLU A 421 -3.04 -17.55 2.09
C GLU A 421 -1.91 -17.61 3.13
N ILE A 422 -1.22 -16.49 3.34
CA ILE A 422 -0.28 -16.32 4.45
C ILE A 422 -0.96 -15.48 5.51
N GLN A 423 -0.97 -15.95 6.75
CA GLN A 423 -1.53 -15.23 7.90
C GLN A 423 -0.45 -15.01 8.94
N GLY A 424 -0.48 -13.84 9.59
CA GLY A 424 0.42 -13.47 10.67
C GLY A 424 -0.33 -12.84 11.84
N TYR A 425 -0.01 -13.29 13.04
CA TYR A 425 -0.43 -12.64 14.29
C TYR A 425 0.78 -12.47 15.20
N GLU A 426 0.99 -11.26 15.71
CA GLU A 426 2.12 -10.94 16.58
C GLU A 426 1.64 -10.17 17.81
N TYR A 427 2.01 -10.68 18.99
CA TYR A 427 1.83 -10.00 20.27
C TYR A 427 3.20 -9.53 20.75
N ILE A 428 3.32 -8.27 21.14
CA ILE A 428 4.56 -7.67 21.62
C ILE A 428 4.28 -6.97 22.94
N LEU A 429 5.08 -7.28 23.96
CA LEU A 429 5.10 -6.61 25.25
C LEU A 429 6.52 -6.13 25.54
N GLY A 430 6.74 -4.82 25.42
CA GLY A 430 7.96 -4.13 25.82
C GLY A 430 7.80 -3.49 27.20
N LEU A 431 8.70 -3.80 28.11
CA LEU A 431 8.83 -3.19 29.43
C LEU A 431 10.18 -2.48 29.51
N GLY A 432 10.18 -1.22 29.93
CA GLY A 432 11.39 -0.44 30.12
C GLY A 432 11.40 0.21 31.50
N TYR A 433 12.50 0.13 32.22
CA TYR A 433 12.63 0.79 33.52
C TYR A 433 14.00 1.44 33.67
N ARG A 434 14.03 2.63 34.26
CA ARG A 434 15.26 3.37 34.51
C ARG A 434 15.44 3.54 36.01
N PHE A 435 16.40 2.79 36.57
CA PHE A 435 16.90 3.07 37.91
C PHE A 435 17.84 4.25 37.84
N LYS A 436 17.49 5.32 38.55
CA LYS A 436 18.32 6.51 38.62
C LYS A 436 19.43 6.32 39.65
N ASP A 437 20.58 6.94 39.38
CA ASP A 437 21.62 7.15 40.38
C ASP A 437 22.15 5.86 41.02
N VAL A 438 22.19 4.76 40.26
CA VAL A 438 22.76 3.49 40.70
C VAL A 438 24.26 3.67 40.91
N ARG A 439 24.75 3.22 42.07
CA ARG A 439 26.16 3.36 42.47
C ARG A 439 26.86 2.02 42.35
N ILE A 440 27.75 1.89 41.36
CA ILE A 440 28.56 0.68 41.18
C ILE A 440 30.02 1.03 41.51
N ARG A 441 30.62 0.24 42.41
CA ARG A 441 32.07 0.29 42.68
C ARG A 441 32.77 -0.51 41.59
N SER A 442 33.52 0.15 40.71
CA SER A 442 34.21 -0.52 39.61
C SER A 442 35.64 0.00 39.45
N LYS A 443 36.56 -0.89 39.05
CA LYS A 443 37.92 -0.55 38.62
C LYS A 443 38.02 -0.34 37.10
N LEU A 444 36.93 -0.56 36.35
CA LEU A 444 36.94 -0.58 34.87
C LEU A 444 37.15 0.80 34.22
N ALA A 445 37.00 1.89 34.98
CA ALA A 445 37.15 3.27 34.50
C ALA A 445 38.28 4.05 35.18
N GLY A 446 39.24 3.37 35.86
CA GLY A 446 40.39 4.00 36.53
C GLY A 446 40.52 3.63 38.02
N ALA A 447 41.13 4.52 38.82
CA ALA A 447 41.26 4.35 40.28
C ALA A 447 39.88 4.05 40.92
N LYS A 448 39.84 3.23 41.99
CA LYS A 448 38.60 2.79 42.66
C LYS A 448 37.68 3.98 42.98
N GLN A 449 36.71 4.25 42.12
CA GLN A 449 35.73 5.32 42.29
C GLN A 449 34.32 4.74 42.29
N VAL A 450 33.44 5.36 43.09
CA VAL A 450 32.01 5.05 43.07
C VAL A 450 31.44 5.77 41.87
N ILE A 451 31.16 5.02 40.80
CA ILE A 451 30.52 5.57 39.61
C ILE A 451 29.03 5.68 39.92
N LYS A 452 28.47 6.86 39.65
CA LYS A 452 27.05 7.15 39.79
C LYS A 452 26.47 7.34 38.40
N SER A 453 25.60 6.43 37.97
CA SER A 453 24.96 6.49 36.66
C SER A 453 23.59 5.84 36.69
N ASP A 454 22.81 6.06 35.64
CA ASP A 454 21.50 5.44 35.50
C ASP A 454 21.64 4.06 34.88
N LEU A 455 20.91 3.09 35.44
CA LEU A 455 20.77 1.74 34.88
C LEU A 455 19.45 1.70 34.11
N ASN A 456 19.52 1.60 32.79
CA ASN A 456 18.34 1.39 31.96
C ASN A 456 18.19 -0.11 31.70
N MET A 457 16.99 -0.61 31.92
CA MET A 457 16.64 -2.01 31.67
C MET A 457 15.49 -2.05 30.67
N LYS A 458 15.54 -2.99 29.74
CA LYS A 458 14.51 -3.22 28.74
C LYS A 458 14.27 -4.71 28.59
N LEU A 459 13.00 -5.12 28.63
CA LEU A 459 12.53 -6.47 28.38
C LEU A 459 11.49 -6.41 27.27
N ASP A 460 11.78 -7.00 26.11
CA ASP A 460 10.83 -7.15 25.02
C ASP A 460 10.47 -8.63 24.88
N VAL A 461 9.19 -8.95 25.03
CA VAL A 461 8.64 -10.29 24.79
C VAL A 461 7.74 -10.21 23.57
N SER A 462 7.93 -11.11 22.61
CA SER A 462 7.06 -11.21 21.45
C SER A 462 6.71 -12.65 21.10
N VAL A 463 5.48 -12.88 20.68
CA VAL A 463 5.02 -14.16 20.14
C VAL A 463 4.43 -13.89 18.76
N ARG A 464 5.03 -14.47 17.72
CA ARG A 464 4.59 -14.33 16.33
C ARG A 464 4.23 -15.69 15.77
N ASN A 465 2.97 -15.88 15.40
CA ASN A 465 2.52 -17.05 14.66
C ASN A 465 2.36 -16.66 13.19
N ASN A 466 2.98 -17.42 12.28
CA ASN A 466 2.74 -17.32 10.85
C ASN A 466 2.39 -18.69 10.27
N LYS A 467 1.46 -18.72 9.32
CA LYS A 467 1.04 -19.92 8.61
C LYS A 467 0.82 -19.60 7.13
N THR A 468 1.22 -20.53 6.28
CA THR A 468 0.97 -20.52 4.83
C THR A 468 0.09 -21.70 4.49
N ILE A 469 -1.09 -21.40 3.95
CA ILE A 469 -2.13 -22.37 3.59
C ILE A 469 -2.37 -22.28 2.08
N ILE A 470 -2.27 -23.39 1.38
CA ILE A 470 -2.73 -23.52 0.00
C ILE A 470 -4.16 -24.04 0.02
N ARG A 471 -5.06 -23.34 -0.67
CA ARG A 471 -6.47 -23.72 -0.82
C ARG A 471 -6.79 -24.00 -2.28
N TYR A 472 -7.41 -25.15 -2.54
CA TYR A 472 -7.83 -25.58 -3.88
C TYR A 472 -9.26 -25.12 -4.17
N LEU A 473 -9.52 -24.60 -5.37
CA LEU A 473 -10.84 -24.02 -5.71
C LEU A 473 -11.91 -25.08 -6.01
N ASP A 474 -11.49 -26.19 -6.60
CA ASP A 474 -12.38 -27.24 -7.10
C ASP A 474 -12.44 -28.46 -6.19
N LEU A 475 -11.49 -28.57 -5.26
CA LEU A 475 -11.42 -29.64 -4.26
C LEU A 475 -11.45 -29.02 -2.88
N GLU A 476 -12.19 -29.64 -1.96
CA GLU A 476 -12.18 -29.26 -0.54
C GLU A 476 -10.93 -29.79 0.14
N ASN A 477 -9.79 -29.30 -0.33
CA ASN A 477 -8.47 -29.63 0.17
C ASN A 477 -7.76 -28.34 0.54
N ASN A 478 -7.31 -28.28 1.79
CA ASN A 478 -6.55 -27.17 2.33
C ASN A 478 -5.28 -27.77 2.93
N GLN A 479 -4.11 -27.26 2.50
CA GLN A 479 -2.82 -27.81 2.90
C GLN A 479 -1.94 -26.74 3.52
N VAL A 480 -1.42 -27.01 4.72
CA VAL A 480 -0.41 -26.16 5.34
C VAL A 480 0.95 -26.53 4.76
N THR A 481 1.58 -25.59 4.05
CA THR A 481 2.87 -25.84 3.37
C THR A 481 4.05 -25.22 4.09
N ALA A 482 3.82 -24.17 4.88
CA ALA A 482 4.83 -23.52 5.70
C ALA A 482 4.19 -22.82 6.90
N GLY A 483 5.01 -22.48 7.87
CA GLY A 483 4.59 -21.71 9.04
C GLY A 483 5.47 -21.97 10.24
N GLN A 484 5.51 -21.01 11.16
CA GLN A 484 6.20 -21.14 12.44
C GLN A 484 5.58 -20.23 13.50
N THR A 485 5.60 -20.69 14.74
CA THR A 485 5.36 -19.87 15.92
C THR A 485 6.70 -19.52 16.56
N LEU A 486 7.07 -18.25 16.49
CA LEU A 486 8.30 -17.70 17.04
C LEU A 486 8.00 -17.01 18.37
N TYR A 487 8.60 -17.51 19.43
CA TYR A 487 8.67 -16.88 20.74
C TYR A 487 10.02 -16.18 20.86
N SER A 488 10.03 -14.90 21.19
CA SER A 488 11.25 -14.14 21.44
C SER A 488 11.15 -13.41 22.77
N LEU A 489 12.22 -13.50 23.57
CA LEU A 489 12.41 -12.73 24.77
C LEU A 489 13.79 -12.07 24.66
N LYS A 490 13.82 -10.75 24.69
CA LYS A 490 15.04 -9.96 24.64
C LYS A 490 15.12 -9.09 25.88
N TYR A 491 16.16 -9.30 26.67
CA TYR A 491 16.44 -8.50 27.84
C TYR A 491 17.77 -7.77 27.66
N SER A 492 17.80 -6.50 28.02
CA SER A 492 19.01 -5.70 28.01
C SER A 492 19.09 -4.80 29.23
N ALA A 493 20.30 -4.61 29.73
CA ALA A 493 20.59 -3.69 30.81
C ALA A 493 21.87 -2.91 30.49
N ASP A 494 21.74 -1.60 30.31
CA ASP A 494 22.87 -0.71 30.04
C ASP A 494 23.21 0.18 31.23
N TYR A 495 24.51 0.32 31.46
CA TYR A 495 25.09 1.15 32.50
C TYR A 495 26.30 1.90 31.97
N ALA A 496 26.31 3.23 32.11
CA ALA A 496 27.47 4.04 31.75
C ALA A 496 28.46 4.09 32.92
N PHE A 497 29.64 3.50 32.74
CA PHE A 497 30.74 3.55 33.70
C PHE A 497 31.49 4.89 33.68
N SER A 498 31.50 5.57 32.53
CA SER A 498 31.98 6.94 32.38
C SER A 498 31.26 7.60 31.20
N LYS A 499 31.62 8.86 30.85
CA LYS A 499 31.12 9.49 29.61
C LYS A 499 31.49 8.71 28.35
N ASN A 500 32.58 7.95 28.41
CA ASN A 500 33.21 7.31 27.26
C ASN A 500 33.10 5.78 27.32
N LEU A 501 32.81 5.19 28.49
CA LEU A 501 32.69 3.74 28.68
C LEU A 501 31.27 3.35 29.09
N THR A 502 30.62 2.50 28.30
CA THR A 502 29.30 1.92 28.60
C THR A 502 29.38 0.40 28.58
N GLY A 503 28.79 -0.25 29.58
CA GLY A 503 28.56 -1.69 29.57
C GLY A 503 27.10 -2.00 29.27
N LEU A 504 26.89 -3.01 28.45
CA LEU A 504 25.58 -3.56 28.10
C LEU A 504 25.60 -5.05 28.45
N PHE A 505 24.68 -5.48 29.30
CA PHE A 505 24.31 -6.88 29.38
C PHE A 505 23.15 -7.13 28.42
N TYR A 506 23.20 -8.23 27.67
CA TYR A 506 22.10 -8.68 26.83
C TYR A 506 21.82 -10.15 27.06
N PHE A 507 20.55 -10.52 26.97
CA PHE A 507 20.04 -11.88 27.01
C PHE A 507 18.91 -12.01 25.99
N ASP A 508 19.17 -12.75 24.93
CA ASP A 508 18.22 -13.03 23.85
C ASP A 508 17.88 -14.52 23.87
N TYR A 509 16.61 -14.81 24.05
CA TYR A 509 16.02 -16.13 23.94
C TYR A 509 15.09 -16.14 22.72
N GLY A 510 15.24 -17.13 21.85
CA GLY A 510 14.39 -17.34 20.69
C GLY A 510 14.02 -18.81 20.58
N PHE A 511 12.73 -19.11 20.54
CA PHE A 511 12.21 -20.46 20.32
C PHE A 511 11.27 -20.44 19.11
N SER A 512 11.46 -21.35 18.16
CA SER A 512 10.62 -21.51 16.97
C SER A 512 10.04 -22.91 16.92
N GLU A 513 8.73 -22.99 16.75
CA GLU A 513 7.97 -24.22 16.52
C GLU A 513 7.36 -24.19 15.12
N TYR A 514 7.70 -25.16 14.27
CA TYR A 514 7.24 -25.20 12.87
C TYR A 514 5.83 -25.78 12.76
N ALA A 515 5.03 -25.22 11.85
CA ALA A 515 3.67 -25.69 11.57
C ALA A 515 3.65 -26.99 10.73
N ILE A 516 4.77 -27.33 10.09
CA ILE A 516 4.93 -28.53 9.26
C ILE A 516 5.73 -29.60 9.99
N SER A 517 5.37 -30.87 9.82
CA SER A 517 6.02 -32.00 10.49
C SER A 517 7.42 -32.33 9.95
N THR A 518 7.85 -31.69 8.86
CA THR A 518 9.16 -31.91 8.22
C THR A 518 10.29 -31.08 8.83
N ALA A 519 10.01 -30.21 9.80
CA ALA A 519 10.99 -29.34 10.43
C ALA A 519 10.96 -29.47 11.96
N PHE A 520 12.15 -29.48 12.57
CA PHE A 520 12.31 -29.63 14.01
C PHE A 520 12.27 -28.27 14.73
N PRO A 521 11.62 -28.17 15.91
CA PRO A 521 11.68 -26.96 16.73
C PRO A 521 13.12 -26.53 17.03
N GLN A 522 13.37 -25.22 17.04
CA GLN A 522 14.69 -24.65 17.30
C GLN A 522 14.68 -23.75 18.51
N THR A 523 15.69 -23.89 19.37
CA THR A 523 15.93 -22.98 20.50
C THR A 523 17.28 -22.31 20.33
N THR A 524 17.32 -21.00 20.49
CA THR A 524 18.54 -20.19 20.47
C THR A 524 18.60 -19.34 21.72
N ILE A 525 19.76 -19.35 22.37
CA ILE A 525 20.02 -18.54 23.56
C ILE A 525 21.34 -17.82 23.32
N ARG A 526 21.32 -16.50 23.40
CA ARG A 526 22.51 -15.65 23.31
C ARG A 526 22.54 -14.76 24.54
N SER A 527 23.66 -14.73 25.22
CA SER A 527 23.82 -13.91 26.41
C SER A 527 25.25 -13.44 26.49
N GLY A 528 25.46 -12.24 27.01
CA GLY A 528 26.80 -11.74 27.20
C GLY A 528 26.86 -10.30 27.66
N PHE A 529 28.09 -9.84 27.84
CA PHE A 529 28.41 -8.45 28.10
C PHE A 529 29.09 -7.84 26.89
N THR A 530 28.65 -6.66 26.51
CA THR A 530 29.30 -5.82 25.50
C THR A 530 29.81 -4.57 26.20
N LEU A 531 31.13 -4.35 26.13
CA LEU A 531 31.75 -3.10 26.57
C LEU A 531 31.98 -2.24 25.33
N ARG A 532 31.47 -1.01 25.36
CA ARG A 532 31.69 -0.02 24.30
C ARG A 532 32.46 1.14 24.89
N TYR A 533 33.64 1.40 24.31
CA TYR A 533 34.45 2.57 24.61
C TYR A 533 34.40 3.52 23.41
N ASN A 534 33.98 4.76 23.63
CA ASN A 534 33.92 5.80 22.61
C ASN A 534 35.06 6.79 22.83
N PHE A 535 35.96 6.90 21.85
CA PHE A 535 37.04 7.88 21.83
C PHE A 535 36.48 9.24 21.41
N GLY A 536 35.80 9.93 22.32
CA GLY A 536 35.38 11.32 22.15
C GLY A 536 36.31 12.26 22.91
N ASN A 537 36.86 13.25 22.21
CA ASN A 537 37.59 14.40 22.78
C ASN A 537 36.77 15.13 23.84
#